data_AF-A0A4Y2RLN4-F1
#
_entry.id   AF-A0A4Y2RLN4-F1
#
_cell.length_a   1.000
_cell.length_b   1.000
_cell.length_c   1.000
_cell.angle_alpha   90.00
_cell.angle_beta   90.00
_cell.angle_gamma   90.00
#
_symmetry.space_group_name_H-M   'P 1'
#
loop_
_entity.id
_entity.type
_entity.pdbx_description
1 polymer ?
#
loop_
_entity_poly.entity_id
_entity_poly.type
_entity_poly.pdbx_seq_one_letter_code
_entity_poly.pdbx_strand_id
1 'polypeptide(L)'
;MQPQTMKTFVSNRVAEIQSLCSNCQWTHVSSNNNPADVLSRGADARDLRGNDFLWQGPEFLLRDISDPEEYPCPKDKTSKQELKTTVSVSCAVANVSDFFDKLLNITNN
;
A
#
# COMPACT_ATOMS: atom_id res chain seq x y z
N MET A 1 -9.76 14.94 -0.63
CA MET A 1 -10.55 13.87 0.02
C MET A 1 -10.93 14.30 1.43
N GLN A 2 -12.16 14.04 1.88
CA GLN A 2 -12.64 14.39 3.24
C GLN A 2 -12.63 13.15 4.15
N PRO A 3 -11.78 13.09 5.20
CA PRO A 3 -11.66 11.88 6.04
C PRO A 3 -12.94 11.49 6.78
N GLN A 4 -13.82 12.44 7.08
CA GLN A 4 -15.01 12.24 7.92
C GLN A 4 -16.06 11.29 7.31
N THR A 5 -16.01 11.05 6.01
CA THR A 5 -16.92 10.15 5.30
C THR A 5 -16.38 8.72 5.18
N MET A 6 -15.18 8.46 5.70
CA MET A 6 -14.48 7.18 5.56
C MET A 6 -14.57 6.32 6.83
N LYS A 7 -14.34 5.01 6.70
CA LYS A 7 -14.20 4.10 7.85
C LYS A 7 -13.11 4.60 8.79
N THR A 8 -13.30 4.45 10.11
CA THR A 8 -12.42 5.02 11.16
C THR A 8 -10.92 4.79 10.90
N PHE A 9 -10.51 3.56 10.57
CA PHE A 9 -9.10 3.26 10.27
C PHE A 9 -8.56 4.05 9.08
N VAL A 10 -9.34 4.15 8.00
CA VAL A 10 -8.96 4.91 6.79
C VAL A 10 -8.96 6.40 7.10
N SER A 11 -9.98 6.89 7.81
CA SER A 11 -10.12 8.28 8.21
C SER A 11 -8.92 8.76 9.03
N ASN A 12 -8.53 8.01 10.07
CA ASN A 12 -7.40 8.35 10.93
C ASN A 12 -6.10 8.46 10.13
N ARG A 13 -5.83 7.51 9.22
CA ARG A 13 -4.62 7.52 8.38
C ARG A 13 -4.62 8.64 7.36
N VAL A 14 -5.75 8.89 6.69
CA VAL A 14 -5.84 10.00 5.73
C VAL A 14 -5.63 11.34 6.44
N ALA A 15 -6.18 11.52 7.64
CA ALA A 15 -5.98 12.73 8.43
C ALA A 15 -4.49 12.93 8.83
N GLU A 16 -3.82 11.86 9.27
CA GLU A 16 -2.39 11.89 9.60
C GLU A 16 -1.53 12.23 8.36
N ILE A 17 -1.79 11.61 7.22
CA ILE A 17 -1.06 11.89 5.99
C ILE A 17 -1.28 13.34 5.53
N GLN A 18 -2.52 13.84 5.61
CA GLN A 18 -2.85 15.21 5.23
C GLN A 18 -2.20 16.24 6.16
N SER A 19 -2.02 15.93 7.45
CA SER A 19 -1.34 16.84 8.38
C SER A 19 0.17 16.94 8.09
N LEU A 20 0.79 15.84 7.64
CA LEU A 20 2.19 15.80 7.23
C LEU A 20 2.43 16.45 5.84
N CYS A 21 1.42 16.46 4.98
CA CYS A 21 1.51 16.88 3.58
C CYS A 21 0.50 18.00 3.26
N SER A 22 0.57 19.11 3.99
CA SER A 22 -0.42 20.20 3.91
C SER A 22 -0.54 20.89 2.55
N ASN A 23 0.50 20.83 1.71
CA ASN A 23 0.54 21.46 0.38
C ASN A 23 0.48 20.46 -0.79
N CYS A 24 0.15 19.20 -0.53
CA CYS A 24 0.08 18.19 -1.58
C CYS A 24 -1.32 18.14 -2.23
N GLN A 25 -1.35 18.03 -3.56
CA GLN A 25 -2.59 17.75 -4.29
C GLN A 25 -2.79 16.24 -4.39
N TRP A 26 -3.99 15.78 -4.05
CA TRP A 26 -4.34 14.36 -4.03
C TRP A 26 -5.39 14.07 -5.10
N THR A 27 -4.99 13.30 -6.11
CA THR A 27 -5.87 12.83 -7.19
C THR A 27 -6.01 11.32 -7.13
N HIS A 28 -7.14 10.82 -7.63
CA HIS A 28 -7.36 9.38 -7.73
C HIS A 28 -6.72 8.85 -9.00
N VAL A 29 -5.94 7.77 -8.88
CA VAL A 29 -5.35 7.04 -10.00
C VAL A 29 -6.03 5.68 -10.11
N SER A 30 -6.43 5.29 -11.32
CA SER A 30 -7.04 3.96 -11.53
C SER A 30 -6.07 2.85 -11.13
N SER A 31 -6.57 1.71 -10.64
CA SER A 31 -5.73 0.57 -10.23
C SER A 31 -4.78 0.09 -11.34
N ASN A 32 -5.20 0.16 -12.60
CA ASN A 32 -4.36 -0.24 -13.74
C ASN A 32 -3.20 0.72 -13.98
N ASN A 33 -3.32 1.96 -13.51
CA ASN A 33 -2.32 3.01 -13.67
C ASN A 33 -1.54 3.28 -12.36
N ASN A 34 -1.70 2.45 -11.32
CA ASN A 34 -1.00 2.57 -10.05
C ASN A 34 0.19 1.60 -9.97
N PRO A 35 1.44 2.05 -10.08
CA PRO A 35 2.63 1.20 -9.92
C PRO A 35 2.67 0.42 -8.60
N ALA A 36 2.17 1.01 -7.51
CA ALA A 36 2.16 0.37 -6.19
C ALA A 36 1.24 -0.86 -6.12
N ASP A 37 0.28 -1.00 -7.03
CA ASP A 37 -0.56 -2.21 -7.13
C ASP A 37 0.29 -3.45 -7.49
N VAL A 38 1.36 -3.29 -8.29
CA VAL A 38 2.24 -4.41 -8.68
C VAL A 38 2.89 -5.04 -7.44
N LEU A 39 3.45 -4.21 -6.56
CA LEU A 39 4.12 -4.69 -5.35
C LEU A 39 3.12 -5.20 -4.31
N SER A 40 2.03 -4.47 -4.09
CA SER A 40 1.05 -4.81 -3.04
C SER A 40 0.23 -6.06 -3.34
N ARG A 41 0.08 -6.46 -4.62
CA ARG A 41 -0.58 -7.72 -5.01
C ARG A 41 0.34 -8.94 -4.93
N GLY A 42 1.63 -8.72 -4.71
CA GLY A 42 2.66 -9.75 -4.76
C GLY A 42 3.15 -9.95 -6.19
N ALA A 43 4.45 -9.74 -6.39
CA ALA A 43 5.16 -10.00 -7.63
C ALA A 43 6.48 -10.71 -7.31
N ASP A 44 6.93 -11.59 -8.22
CA ASP A 44 8.22 -12.25 -8.06
C ASP A 44 9.35 -11.23 -8.24
N ALA A 45 10.41 -11.34 -7.44
CA ALA A 45 11.55 -10.43 -7.51
C ALA A 45 12.22 -10.39 -8.91
N ARG A 46 12.14 -11.50 -9.67
CA ARG A 46 12.63 -11.57 -11.05
C ARG A 46 11.81 -10.70 -11.99
N ASP A 47 10.49 -10.70 -11.81
CA ASP A 47 9.57 -9.89 -12.62
C ASP A 47 9.72 -8.40 -12.30
N LEU A 48 10.03 -8.07 -11.05
CA LEU A 48 10.26 -6.69 -10.62
C LEU A 48 11.47 -6.06 -11.31
N ARG A 49 12.54 -6.82 -11.58
CA ARG A 49 13.77 -6.27 -12.17
C ARG A 49 13.53 -5.59 -13.51
N GLY A 50 12.64 -6.15 -14.34
CA GLY A 50 12.33 -5.65 -15.69
C GLY A 50 11.02 -4.88 -15.78
N ASN A 51 10.41 -4.51 -14.66
CA ASN A 51 9.09 -3.86 -14.66
C ASN A 51 9.21 -2.35 -14.82
N ASP A 52 9.29 -1.87 -16.07
CA ASP A 52 9.38 -0.45 -16.38
C ASP A 52 8.19 0.34 -15.83
N PHE A 53 6.99 -0.26 -15.79
CA PHE A 53 5.82 0.40 -15.21
C PHE A 53 6.00 0.71 -13.72
N LEU A 54 6.69 -0.14 -12.95
CA LEU A 54 7.03 0.12 -11.56
C LEU A 54 8.10 1.21 -11.42
N TRP A 55 9.15 1.13 -12.23
CA TRP A 55 10.35 1.97 -12.06
C TRP A 55 10.25 3.34 -12.73
N GLN A 56 9.64 3.40 -13.91
CA GLN A 56 9.46 4.62 -14.71
C GLN A 56 8.11 5.28 -14.41
N GLY A 57 7.13 4.49 -13.95
CA GLY A 57 5.78 4.95 -13.68
C GLY A 57 4.90 5.04 -14.93
N PRO A 58 3.64 5.44 -14.77
CA PRO A 58 2.71 5.62 -15.88
C PRO A 58 3.02 6.88 -16.69
N GLU A 59 2.81 6.81 -18.00
CA GLU A 59 3.03 7.90 -18.97
C GLU A 59 2.45 9.26 -18.56
N PHE A 60 1.30 9.28 -17.89
CA PHE A 60 0.67 10.54 -17.50
C PHE A 60 1.49 11.33 -16.46
N LEU A 61 2.37 10.68 -15.69
CA LEU A 61 3.29 11.37 -14.77
C LEU A 61 4.51 11.95 -15.47
N LEU A 62 4.82 11.50 -16.70
CA LEU A 62 5.94 11.99 -17.50
C LEU A 62 5.58 13.25 -18.29
N ARG A 63 4.30 13.62 -18.30
CA ARG A 63 3.78 14.79 -19.01
C ARG A 63 3.54 15.93 -18.03
N ASP A 64 3.81 17.16 -18.46
CA ASP A 64 3.38 18.36 -17.74
C ASP A 64 1.85 18.50 -17.86
N ILE A 65 1.13 17.83 -16.95
CA ILE A 65 -0.32 17.98 -16.84
C ILE A 65 -0.62 19.29 -16.13
N SER A 66 -1.07 20.27 -16.91
CA SER A 66 -1.46 21.59 -16.41
C SER A 66 -2.87 21.60 -15.81
N ASP A 67 -3.74 20.69 -16.28
CA ASP A 67 -5.13 20.58 -15.86
C ASP A 67 -5.36 19.30 -15.03
N PRO A 68 -5.77 19.42 -13.76
CA PRO A 68 -6.14 18.28 -12.91
C PRO A 68 -7.22 17.35 -13.49
N GLU A 69 -8.04 17.80 -14.46
CA GLU A 69 -9.03 16.95 -15.13
C GLU A 69 -8.43 15.98 -16.16
N GLU A 70 -7.19 16.21 -16.59
CA GLU A 70 -6.49 15.36 -17.57
C GLU A 70 -5.88 14.10 -16.94
N TYR A 71 -5.82 14.03 -15.61
CA TYR A 71 -5.37 12.82 -14.92
C TYR A 71 -6.28 11.65 -15.30
N PRO A 72 -5.73 10.44 -15.54
CA PRO A 72 -6.52 9.27 -15.86
C PRO A 72 -7.28 8.79 -14.62
N CYS A 73 -8.38 9.49 -14.33
CA CYS A 73 -9.36 9.13 -13.35
C CYS A 73 -10.31 8.11 -13.99
N PRO A 74 -10.53 6.94 -13.37
CA PRO A 74 -11.51 5.99 -13.87
C PRO A 74 -12.91 6.61 -13.79
N LYS A 75 -13.56 6.70 -14.94
CA LYS A 75 -14.96 7.15 -15.06
C LYS A 75 -15.95 6.12 -14.52
N ASP A 76 -15.52 4.87 -14.46
CA ASP A 76 -16.28 3.75 -13.92
C ASP A 76 -16.04 3.62 -12.41
N LYS A 77 -17.13 3.74 -11.63
CA LYS A 77 -17.13 3.51 -10.17
C LYS A 77 -17.06 2.02 -9.80
N THR A 78 -16.74 1.15 -10.74
CA THR A 78 -16.72 -0.30 -10.53
C THR A 78 -15.50 -0.65 -9.71
N SER A 79 -15.66 -0.65 -8.37
CA SER A 79 -14.63 -1.17 -7.47
C SER A 79 -14.31 -2.60 -7.88
N LYS A 80 -13.07 -2.83 -8.34
CA LYS A 80 -12.54 -4.17 -8.41
C LYS A 80 -12.51 -4.72 -6.98
N GLN A 81 -13.04 -5.91 -6.78
CA GLN A 81 -13.04 -6.56 -5.47
C GLN A 81 -11.60 -6.65 -4.95
N GLU A 82 -11.39 -6.32 -3.67
CA GLU A 82 -10.10 -6.50 -3.00
C GLU A 82 -9.68 -7.97 -3.14
N LEU A 83 -8.56 -8.22 -3.82
CA LEU A 83 -7.94 -9.55 -3.87
C LEU A 83 -7.24 -9.77 -2.53
N LYS A 84 -8.00 -10.21 -1.53
CA LYS A 84 -7.43 -10.67 -0.26
C LYS A 84 -6.84 -12.06 -0.47
N THR A 85 -5.53 -12.14 -0.70
CA THR A 85 -4.83 -13.43 -0.71
C THR A 85 -4.83 -13.98 0.71
N THR A 86 -5.63 -15.01 0.97
CA THR A 86 -5.56 -15.75 2.24
C THR A 86 -4.28 -16.57 2.24
N VAL A 87 -3.25 -16.07 2.92
CA VAL A 87 -2.02 -16.84 3.16
C VAL A 87 -2.22 -17.68 4.40
N SER A 88 -2.22 -19.01 4.25
CA SER A 88 -2.14 -19.93 5.39
C SER A 88 -0.70 -19.96 5.87
N VAL A 89 -0.46 -19.43 7.07
CA VAL A 89 0.86 -19.46 7.72
C VAL A 89 0.86 -20.64 8.69
N SER A 90 1.62 -21.68 8.37
CA SER A 90 1.91 -22.77 9.32
C SER A 90 3.18 -22.43 10.07
N CYS A 91 3.08 -22.22 11.38
CA CYS A 91 4.22 -22.08 12.27
C CYS A 91 4.42 -23.43 12.96
N ALA A 92 5.55 -24.09 12.70
CA ALA A 92 5.96 -25.23 13.52
C ALA A 92 6.44 -24.69 14.86
N VAL A 93 5.69 -25.00 15.93
CA VAL A 93 6.14 -24.71 17.29
C VAL A 93 7.32 -25.65 17.57
N ALA A 94 8.55 -25.13 17.46
CA ALA A 94 9.65 -25.75 18.16
C ALA A 94 9.37 -25.57 19.65
N ASN A 95 9.28 -26.67 20.40
CA ASN A 95 9.30 -26.62 21.86
C ASN A 95 10.69 -26.12 22.29
N VAL A 96 10.90 -24.82 22.22
CA VAL A 96 11.96 -24.14 22.93
C VAL A 96 11.41 -23.79 24.32
N SER A 97 11.17 -24.83 25.13
CA SER A 97 10.73 -24.65 26.53
C SER A 97 11.65 -23.66 27.26
N ASP A 98 12.93 -23.69 26.92
CA ASP A 98 13.95 -22.94 27.64
C ASP A 98 14.16 -21.52 27.10
N PHE A 99 13.58 -21.16 25.94
CA PHE A 99 13.82 -19.83 25.34
C PHE A 99 13.17 -18.73 26.16
N PHE A 100 11.88 -18.88 26.51
CA PHE A 100 11.17 -17.87 27.29
C PHE A 100 11.72 -17.76 28.71
N ASP A 101 12.07 -18.89 29.34
CA ASP A 101 12.67 -18.91 30.68
C ASP A 101 14.04 -18.21 30.71
N LYS A 102 14.86 -18.42 29.67
CA LYS A 102 16.17 -17.76 29.54
C LYS A 102 16.03 -16.25 29.30
N LEU A 103 15.01 -15.83 28.56
CA LEU A 103 14.71 -14.41 28.32
C LEU A 103 14.27 -13.72 29.61
N LEU A 104 13.35 -14.33 30.37
CA LEU A 104 12.85 -13.81 31.64
C LEU A 104 13.94 -13.67 32.71
N ASN A 105 14.92 -14.59 32.71
CA ASN A 105 16.07 -14.52 33.63
C ASN A 105 17.09 -13.43 33.25
N ILE A 106 17.16 -13.02 31.98
CA ILE A 106 18.05 -11.93 31.56
C ILE A 106 17.44 -10.57 31.89
N THR A 107 16.12 -10.43 31.78
CA THR A 107 15.43 -9.14 31.95
C THR A 107 15.16 -8.74 33.40
N ASN A 108 15.34 -9.65 34.35
CA ASN A 108 15.05 -9.44 35.77
C ASN A 108 16.30 -9.34 36.66
N ASN A 109 17.47 -8.99 36.09
CA ASN A 109 18.67 -8.61 36.84
C ASN A 109 18.91 -7.10 36.75
#